data_AF-A0A248LA10-F1
#
_entry.id   AF-A0A248LA10-F1
#
_cell.length_a   1.000
_cell.length_b   1.000
_cell.length_c   1.000
_cell.angle_alpha   90.00
_cell.angle_beta   90.00
_cell.angle_gamma   90.00
#
_symmetry.space_group_name_H-M   'P 1'
#
loop_
_entity.id
_entity.type
_entity.pdbx_description
1 polymer ?
#
loop_
_entity_poly.entity_id
_entity_poly.type
_entity_poly.pdbx_seq_one_letter_code
_entity_poly.pdbx_strand_id
1 'polypeptide(L)'
;MAKCVFIDDQATWTALIRNQPLDIFYSYEYVMLNAREGEHPGLIYFQGEAGKLFYPFLKRAIFDTEYWDLITPYGYGGPEVVGDLTEKE
;
A
#
# COMPACT_ATOMS: atom_id res chain seq x y z
N MET A 1 9.79 7.87 16.66
CA MET A 1 8.55 7.07 16.91
C MET A 1 8.03 6.56 15.59
N ALA A 2 8.02 5.24 15.44
CA ALA A 2 7.48 4.60 14.25
C ALA A 2 5.95 4.77 14.17
N LYS A 3 5.43 4.87 12.94
CA LYS A 3 3.99 5.02 12.70
C LYS A 3 3.55 4.08 11.57
N CYS A 4 2.60 3.20 11.86
CA CYS A 4 1.88 2.42 10.87
C CYS A 4 0.52 3.07 10.59
N VAL A 5 0.20 3.32 9.33
CA VAL A 5 -1.01 4.01 8.90
C VAL A 5 -1.63 3.29 7.72
N PHE A 6 -2.95 3.10 7.76
CA PHE A 6 -3.73 2.72 6.59
C PHE A 6 -4.23 3.98 5.88
N ILE A 7 -4.03 4.01 4.56
CA ILE A 7 -4.39 5.14 3.70
C ILE A 7 -5.24 4.60 2.56
N ASP A 8 -6.42 5.17 2.39
CA ASP A 8 -7.40 4.81 1.36
C ASP A 8 -7.78 6.01 0.48
N ASP A 9 -7.20 7.19 0.70
CA ASP A 9 -7.41 8.38 -0.11
C ASP A 9 -6.24 8.64 -1.08
N GLN A 10 -6.60 9.04 -2.30
CA GLN A 10 -5.63 9.29 -3.37
C GLN A 10 -4.66 10.44 -3.01
N ALA A 11 -5.13 11.51 -2.38
CA ALA A 11 -4.31 12.71 -2.19
C ALA A 11 -3.14 12.45 -1.25
N THR A 12 -3.39 11.83 -0.10
CA THR A 12 -2.38 11.43 0.89
C THR A 12 -1.43 10.40 0.29
N TRP A 13 -1.97 9.38 -0.39
CA TRP A 13 -1.16 8.36 -1.02
C TRP A 13 -0.19 8.96 -2.06
N THR A 14 -0.71 9.72 -3.03
CA THR A 14 0.11 10.37 -4.07
C THR A 14 1.17 11.28 -3.44
N ALA A 15 0.84 12.01 -2.37
CA ALA A 15 1.81 12.86 -1.68
C ALA A 15 2.97 12.05 -1.05
N LEU A 16 2.69 10.88 -0.47
CA LEU A 16 3.70 10.03 0.17
C LEU A 16 4.69 9.43 -0.85
N ILE A 17 4.18 8.96 -1.98
CA ILE A 17 5.00 8.23 -2.96
C ILE A 17 5.73 9.14 -3.97
N ARG A 18 5.28 10.39 -4.18
CA ARG A 18 5.72 11.27 -5.28
C ARG A 18 7.24 11.42 -5.42
N ASN A 19 7.96 11.43 -4.30
CA ASN A 19 9.41 11.63 -4.27
C ASN A 19 10.17 10.39 -3.78
N GLN A 20 9.53 9.22 -3.85
CA GLN A 20 10.15 7.96 -3.47
C GLN A 20 10.66 7.25 -4.73
N PRO A 21 11.75 6.48 -4.64
CA PRO A 21 12.28 5.69 -5.76
C PRO A 21 11.45 4.41 -5.98
N LEU A 22 10.13 4.55 -6.06
CA LEU A 22 9.18 3.45 -6.22
C LEU A 22 8.77 3.31 -7.68
N ASP A 23 8.49 2.08 -8.12
CA ASP A 23 7.90 1.80 -9.42
C ASP A 23 6.41 2.23 -9.46
N ILE A 24 5.81 2.26 -10.65
CA ILE A 24 4.42 2.62 -10.89
C ILE A 24 3.42 1.75 -10.11
N PHE A 25 3.79 0.52 -9.76
CA PHE A 25 2.97 -0.42 -8.99
C PHE A 25 2.54 0.12 -7.62
N TYR A 26 3.26 1.11 -7.09
CA TYR A 26 2.99 1.74 -5.81
C TYR A 26 2.10 2.99 -5.92
N SER A 27 1.69 3.38 -7.13
CA SER A 27 0.77 4.51 -7.32
C SER A 27 -0.68 4.12 -7.07
N TYR A 28 -1.45 5.05 -6.50
CA TYR A 28 -2.90 4.88 -6.32
C TYR A 28 -3.58 4.57 -7.66
N GLU A 29 -3.19 5.28 -8.71
CA GLU A 29 -3.76 5.17 -10.04
C GLU A 29 -3.55 3.76 -10.62
N TYR A 30 -2.37 3.18 -10.45
CA TYR A 30 -2.09 1.83 -10.92
C TYR A 30 -2.89 0.77 -10.15
N VAL A 31 -2.98 0.91 -8.83
CA VAL A 31 -3.75 -0.03 -8.00
C VAL A 31 -5.24 0.07 -8.35
N MET A 32 -5.77 1.29 -8.45
CA MET A 32 -7.16 1.55 -8.81
C MET A 32 -7.49 1.07 -10.22
N LEU A 33 -6.57 1.19 -11.19
CA LEU A 33 -6.74 0.66 -12.54
C LEU A 33 -7.02 -0.85 -12.55
N ASN A 34 -6.52 -1.58 -11.56
CA ASN A 34 -6.69 -3.03 -11.43
C ASN A 34 -7.89 -3.42 -10.54
N ALA A 35 -8.56 -2.46 -9.92
CA ALA A 35 -9.70 -2.73 -9.05
C ALA A 35 -10.92 -3.22 -9.84
N ARG A 36 -11.59 -4.23 -9.31
CA ARG A 36 -12.90 -4.69 -9.79
C ARG A 36 -14.04 -4.05 -8.97
N GLU A 37 -15.27 -4.27 -9.41
CA GLU A 37 -16.45 -3.84 -8.66
C GLU A 37 -16.43 -4.39 -7.24
N GLY A 38 -16.57 -3.51 -6.24
CA GLY A 38 -16.50 -3.85 -4.81
C GLY A 38 -15.08 -3.99 -4.23
N GLU A 39 -14.03 -3.79 -5.02
CA GLU A 39 -12.65 -3.74 -4.54
C GLU A 39 -12.22 -2.29 -4.27
N HIS A 40 -11.49 -2.10 -3.18
CA HIS A 40 -11.06 -0.77 -2.73
C HIS A 40 -9.53 -0.72 -2.62
N PRO A 41 -8.86 0.27 -3.24
CA PRO A 41 -7.41 0.43 -3.10
C PRO A 41 -7.06 0.83 -1.68
N GLY A 42 -5.91 0.36 -1.22
CA GLY A 42 -5.39 0.63 0.11
C GLY A 42 -3.86 0.62 0.15
N LEU A 43 -3.28 1.44 1.02
CA LEU A 43 -1.85 1.48 1.30
C LEU A 43 -1.63 1.30 2.80
N ILE A 44 -0.90 0.25 3.19
CA ILE A 44 -0.22 0.24 4.48
C ILE A 44 1.09 1.01 4.30
N TYR A 45 1.22 2.11 5.03
CA TYR A 45 2.43 2.89 5.12
C TYR A 45 3.02 2.75 6.52
N PHE A 46 4.27 2.30 6.60
CA PHE A 46 5.03 2.34 7.84
C PHE A 46 6.17 3.35 7.71
N GLN A 47 6.26 4.27 8.66
CA GLN A 47 7.37 5.21 8.80
C GLN A 47 8.19 4.79 10.01
N GLY A 48 9.40 4.28 9.76
CA GLY A 48 10.43 4.11 10.79
C GLY A 48 11.24 5.40 10.98
N GLU A 49 12.32 5.31 11.75
CA GLU A 49 13.29 6.40 11.93
C GLU A 49 14.29 6.47 10.77
N ALA A 50 14.71 5.32 10.23
CA ALA A 50 15.72 5.19 9.18
C ALA A 50 15.15 4.74 7.83
N GLY A 51 13.90 4.24 7.80
CA GLY A 51 13.27 3.80 6.55
C GLY A 51 11.75 3.91 6.55
N LYS A 52 11.17 3.46 5.43
CA LYS A 52 9.73 3.43 5.18
C LYS A 52 9.34 2.15 4.47
N LEU A 53 8.15 1.63 4.74
CA LEU A 53 7.54 0.53 4.01
C LEU A 53 6.30 1.02 3.27
N PHE A 54 6.18 0.61 2.01
CA PHE A 54 5.00 0.86 1.18
C PHE A 54 4.39 -0.48 0.76
N TYR A 55 3.17 -0.75 1.24
CA TYR A 55 2.43 -1.94 0.86
C TYR A 55 1.06 -1.57 0.29
N PRO A 56 0.97 -1.33 -1.03
CA PRO A 56 -0.28 -1.16 -1.74
C PRO A 56 -1.01 -2.50 -1.93
N PHE A 57 -2.34 -2.46 -1.89
CA PHE A 57 -3.21 -3.62 -2.11
C PHE A 57 -4.60 -3.19 -2.55
N LEU A 58 -5.39 -4.16 -3.00
CA LEU A 58 -6.84 -4.07 -3.16
C LEU A 58 -7.49 -4.89 -2.04
N LYS A 59 -8.43 -4.27 -1.34
CA LYS A 59 -9.23 -4.89 -0.29
C LYS A 59 -10.58 -5.29 -0.87
N ARG A 60 -11.00 -6.54 -0.62
CA ARG A 60 -12.29 -7.08 -1.08
C ARG A 60 -12.96 -7.91 0.00
N ALA A 61 -14.30 -7.97 -0.01
CA ALA A 61 -15.04 -8.79 0.94
C ALA A 61 -14.87 -10.29 0.59
N ILE A 62 -14.78 -11.13 1.62
CA ILE A 62 -14.88 -12.58 1.44
C ILE A 62 -16.36 -12.96 1.56
N PHE A 63 -16.90 -13.58 0.51
CA PHE A 63 -18.31 -13.94 0.40
C PHE A 63 -18.79 -14.75 1.61
N ASP A 64 -20.01 -14.44 2.09
CA ASP A 64 -20.63 -15.04 3.28
C ASP A 64 -19.83 -14.93 4.59
N THR A 65 -18.97 -13.91 4.73
CA THR A 65 -18.23 -13.65 5.98
C THR A 65 -18.14 -12.16 6.29
N GLU A 66 -17.73 -11.83 7.52
CA GLU A 66 -17.38 -10.45 7.92
C GLU A 66 -15.90 -10.12 7.62
N TYR A 67 -15.17 -11.06 6.99
CA TYR A 67 -13.74 -10.93 6.75
C TYR A 67 -13.43 -10.32 5.38
N TRP A 68 -12.20 -9.83 5.26
CA TRP A 68 -11.69 -9.17 4.08
C TRP A 68 -10.43 -9.87 3.58
N ASP A 69 -10.28 -9.90 2.27
CA ASP A 69 -9.09 -10.39 1.58
C ASP A 69 -8.30 -9.21 1.02
N LEU A 70 -6.97 -9.29 1.11
CA LEU A 70 -6.06 -8.30 0.54
C LEU A 70 -5.33 -8.95 -0.63
N ILE A 71 -5.57 -8.44 -1.82
CA ILE A 71 -4.91 -8.91 -3.05
C ILE A 71 -4.03 -7.80 -3.61
N THR A 72 -3.13 -8.17 -4.50
CA THR A 72 -2.25 -7.20 -5.17
C THR A 72 -2.41 -7.30 -6.68
N PRO A 73 -2.29 -6.17 -7.41
CA PRO A 73 -2.26 -6.20 -8.88
C PRO A 73 -1.20 -7.16 -9.43
N TYR A 74 -1.43 -7.68 -10.63
CA TYR A 74 -0.44 -8.51 -11.33
C TYR A 74 0.86 -7.75 -11.58
N GLY A 75 2.01 -8.40 -11.40
CA GLY A 75 3.33 -7.79 -11.57
C GLY A 75 3.85 -7.05 -10.34
N TYR A 76 3.02 -6.90 -9.30
CA TYR A 76 3.48 -6.38 -8.01
C TYR A 76 4.46 -7.36 -7.34
N GLY A 77 5.67 -6.88 -7.04
CA GLY A 77 6.77 -7.68 -6.48
C GLY A 77 6.71 -7.93 -4.97
N GLY A 78 5.78 -7.29 -4.26
CA GLY A 78 5.71 -7.29 -2.80
C GLY A 78 5.96 -5.91 -2.21
N PRO A 79 5.87 -5.73 -0.89
CA PRO A 79 6.13 -4.44 -0.22
C PRO A 79 7.53 -3.90 -0.51
N GLU A 80 7.65 -2.58 -0.72
CA GLU A 80 8.96 -1.94 -0.91
C GLU A 80 9.41 -1.24 0.37
N VAL A 81 10.68 -1.45 0.70
CA VAL A 81 11.39 -0.66 1.69
C VAL A 81 12.19 0.45 1.00
N VAL A 82 12.00 1.68 1.45
CA VAL A 82 12.86 2.81 1.09
C VAL A 82 13.65 3.25 2.31
N GLY A 83 14.97 3.24 2.20
CA GLY A 83 15.89 3.48 3.32
C GLY A 83 16.22 2.20 4.08
N ASP A 84 16.65 2.32 5.33
CA ASP A 84 17.20 1.22 6.11
C ASP A 84 16.23 0.78 7.22
N LEU A 85 15.13 0.13 6.82
CA LEU A 85 14.19 -0.41 7.80
C LEU A 85 14.81 -1.63 8.51
N THR A 86 14.82 -1.63 9.84
CA THR A 86 15.37 -2.75 10.63
C THR A 86 14.30 -3.37 11.53
N GLU A 87 14.56 -4.58 12.02
CA GLU A 87 13.69 -5.29 12.97
C GLU A 87 13.47 -4.54 14.31
N LYS A 88 14.19 -3.44 14.56
CA LYS A 88 14.16 -2.68 15.81
C LYS A 88 13.26 -1.44 15.76
N GLU A 89 12.66 -1.15 14.61
CA GLU A 89 11.75 -0.01 14.39
C GLU A 89 10.28 -0.44 14.50
#